data_AF-K7ME03-F1
#
_entry.id   AF-K7ME03-F1
#
_cell.length_a   1.000
_cell.length_b   1.000
_cell.length_c   1.000
_cell.angle_alpha   90.00
_cell.angle_beta   90.00
_cell.angle_gamma   90.00
#
_symmetry.space_group_name_H-M   'P 1'
#
loop_
_entity.id
_entity.type
_entity.pdbx_description
1 polymer ?
#
loop_
_entity_poly.entity_id
_entity_poly.type
_entity_poly.pdbx_seq_one_letter_code
_entity_poly.pdbx_strand_id
1 'polypeptide(L)'
;MEESKPKSNEIDMILEEVDKRVNITFDKPTPEMTKHLESLYVKAQINGKTLAKVFVDGGASFSIMPLTMFRKIESFTGGVTAALGVLVAKITIGPKTMYLAFFIVDAKPTYSVLLGRDWIHASQFLPSTLHHFGRKIR
;
A
#
# COMPACT_ATOMS: atom_id res chain seq x y z
N MET A 1 50.96 -20.39 17.49
CA MET A 1 50.67 -19.46 16.38
C MET A 1 50.07 -18.24 17.03
N GLU A 2 50.86 -17.19 17.24
CA GLU A 2 50.41 -15.99 17.94
C GLU A 2 49.82 -15.04 16.90
N GLU A 3 48.50 -14.89 16.94
CA GLU A 3 47.74 -14.00 16.06
C GLU A 3 48.09 -12.56 16.47
N SER A 4 48.87 -11.88 15.64
CA SER A 4 49.39 -10.55 15.95
C SER A 4 48.24 -9.57 16.09
N LYS A 5 48.10 -8.97 17.27
CA LYS A 5 47.14 -7.90 17.55
C LYS A 5 47.34 -6.74 16.55
N PRO A 6 46.30 -6.27 15.85
CA PRO A 6 46.42 -5.19 14.88
C PRO A 6 46.95 -3.92 15.54
N LYS A 7 47.79 -3.19 14.81
CA LYS A 7 48.42 -1.97 15.33
C LYS A 7 47.35 -0.87 15.45
N SER A 8 47.48 -0.01 16.45
CA SER A 8 46.51 1.07 16.75
C SER A 8 46.11 1.88 15.51
N ASN A 9 47.07 2.16 14.62
CA ASN A 9 46.85 2.89 13.38
C ASN A 9 45.96 2.16 12.35
N GLU A 10 45.97 0.82 12.33
CA GLU A 10 45.05 0.03 11.49
C GLU A 10 43.62 0.14 12.01
N ILE A 11 43.42 0.15 13.34
CA ILE A 11 42.09 0.31 13.94
C ILE A 11 41.53 1.70 13.59
N ASP A 12 42.35 2.76 13.72
CA ASP A 12 41.92 4.12 13.42
C ASP A 12 41.53 4.29 11.94
N MET A 13 42.30 3.70 11.01
CA MET A 13 41.96 3.67 9.59
C MET A 13 40.66 2.90 9.30
N ILE A 14 40.46 1.76 9.96
CA ILE A 14 39.22 0.97 9.80
C ILE A 14 38.03 1.76 10.33
N LEU A 15 38.18 2.46 11.45
CA LEU A 15 37.12 3.30 12.01
C LEU A 15 36.80 4.50 11.13
N GLU A 16 37.80 5.16 10.53
CA GLU A 16 37.57 6.23 9.55
C GLU A 16 36.84 5.73 8.29
N GLU A 17 37.17 4.53 7.80
CA GLU A 17 36.49 3.97 6.61
C GLU A 17 35.05 3.54 6.93
N VAL A 18 34.80 3.05 8.16
CA VAL A 18 33.46 2.65 8.62
C VAL A 18 32.56 3.86 8.92
N ASP A 19 33.10 5.01 9.34
CA ASP A 19 32.29 6.21 9.65
C ASP A 19 31.96 7.09 8.43
N LYS A 20 32.26 6.63 7.19
CA LYS A 20 31.71 7.24 5.97
C LYS A 20 30.21 6.94 5.87
N ARG A 21 29.41 7.58 6.73
CA ARG A 21 27.96 7.61 6.62
C ARG A 21 27.62 8.24 5.27
N VAL A 22 27.17 7.43 4.34
CA VAL A 22 26.62 7.91 3.08
C VAL A 22 25.30 8.61 3.41
N ASN A 23 25.31 9.93 3.44
CA ASN A 23 24.11 10.73 3.57
C ASN A 23 23.30 10.64 2.27
N ILE A 24 22.36 9.69 2.22
CA ILE A 24 21.41 9.59 1.11
C ILE A 24 20.37 10.70 1.30
N THR A 25 20.50 11.76 0.51
CA THR A 25 19.53 12.86 0.47
C THR A 25 18.67 12.70 -0.78
N PHE A 26 17.36 12.87 -0.63
CA PHE A 26 16.44 12.91 -1.77
C PHE A 26 16.14 14.37 -2.09
N ASP A 27 16.41 14.80 -3.33
CA ASP A 27 16.00 16.11 -3.79
C ASP A 27 14.48 16.23 -3.77
N LYS A 28 13.97 17.36 -3.28
CA LYS A 28 12.54 17.67 -3.38
C LYS A 28 12.16 17.75 -4.87
N PRO A 29 11.14 17.02 -5.35
CA PRO A 29 10.71 17.09 -6.74
C PRO A 29 10.31 18.52 -7.12
N THR A 30 10.59 18.93 -8.37
CA THR A 30 10.08 20.20 -8.90
C THR A 30 8.55 20.12 -9.07
N PRO A 31 7.82 21.24 -9.08
CA PRO A 31 6.37 21.23 -9.34
C PRO A 31 5.99 20.49 -10.64
N GLU A 32 6.80 20.58 -11.68
CA GLU A 32 6.63 19.87 -12.96
C GLU A 32 6.77 18.36 -12.76
N MET A 33 7.75 17.92 -11.94
CA MET A 33 7.86 16.53 -11.51
C MET A 33 6.68 16.11 -10.64
N THR A 34 6.03 17.00 -9.89
CA THR A 34 4.83 16.59 -9.10
C THR A 34 3.56 16.50 -9.93
N LYS A 35 3.51 17.12 -11.12
CA LYS A 35 2.30 17.16 -11.96
C LYS A 35 1.83 15.77 -12.43
N HIS A 36 2.74 14.80 -12.49
CA HIS A 36 2.41 13.42 -12.87
C HIS A 36 2.05 12.52 -11.68
N LEU A 37 2.09 13.03 -10.45
CA LEU A 37 1.72 12.28 -9.24
C LEU A 37 0.19 12.16 -9.16
N GLU A 38 -0.40 11.41 -10.08
CA GLU A 38 -1.79 11.02 -9.99
C GLU A 38 -1.94 9.86 -9.00
N SER A 39 -2.91 9.97 -8.10
CA SER A 39 -3.32 8.86 -7.25
C SER A 39 -3.68 7.64 -8.09
N LEU A 40 -3.20 6.46 -7.71
CA LEU A 40 -3.49 5.22 -8.44
C LEU A 40 -4.89 4.72 -8.11
N TYR A 41 -5.79 4.81 -9.09
CA TYR A 41 -7.12 4.22 -9.01
C TYR A 41 -7.25 3.01 -9.93
N VAL A 42 -7.86 1.94 -9.41
CA VAL A 42 -8.15 0.72 -10.15
C VAL A 42 -9.65 0.36 -10.08
N LYS A 43 -10.07 -0.54 -10.98
CA LYS A 43 -11.35 -1.25 -10.85
C LYS A 43 -11.09 -2.58 -10.15
N ALA A 44 -11.98 -2.97 -9.24
CA ALA A 44 -11.92 -4.24 -8.53
C ALA A 44 -13.30 -4.87 -8.45
N GLN A 45 -13.37 -6.19 -8.30
CA GLN A 45 -14.57 -6.86 -7.80
C GLN A 45 -14.34 -7.24 -6.34
N ILE A 46 -15.28 -6.91 -5.46
CA ILE A 46 -15.26 -7.32 -4.04
C ILE A 46 -16.56 -8.08 -3.76
N ASN A 47 -16.43 -9.33 -3.30
CA ASN A 47 -17.56 -10.24 -3.09
C ASN A 47 -18.52 -10.30 -4.30
N GLY A 48 -17.94 -10.32 -5.50
CA GLY A 48 -18.67 -10.36 -6.78
C GLY A 48 -19.22 -9.02 -7.27
N LYS A 49 -19.12 -7.93 -6.49
CA LYS A 49 -19.58 -6.60 -6.91
C LYS A 49 -18.44 -5.76 -7.46
N THR A 50 -18.64 -5.24 -8.67
CA THR A 50 -17.67 -4.38 -9.34
C THR A 50 -17.67 -2.98 -8.73
N LEU A 51 -16.51 -2.53 -8.27
CA LEU A 51 -16.24 -1.19 -7.76
C LEU A 51 -15.28 -0.45 -8.67
N ALA A 52 -15.61 0.80 -8.97
CA ALA A 52 -14.69 1.77 -9.56
C ALA A 52 -14.07 2.65 -8.46
N LYS A 53 -13.02 3.40 -8.79
CA LYS A 53 -12.31 4.30 -7.86
C LYS A 53 -11.78 3.58 -6.61
N VAL A 54 -11.23 2.38 -6.77
CA VAL A 54 -10.48 1.72 -5.69
C VAL A 54 -9.10 2.37 -5.63
N PHE A 55 -8.81 3.05 -4.52
CA PHE A 55 -7.59 3.80 -4.34
C PHE A 55 -6.49 2.87 -3.81
N VAL A 56 -5.34 2.84 -4.48
CA VAL A 56 -4.15 2.09 -4.04
C VAL A 56 -3.20 3.06 -3.38
N ASP A 57 -3.04 2.92 -2.06
CA ASP A 57 -2.20 3.79 -1.24
C ASP A 57 -1.07 2.99 -0.60
N GLY A 58 0.15 3.17 -1.13
CA GLY A 58 1.36 2.57 -0.56
C GLY A 58 1.76 3.16 0.80
N GLY A 59 1.19 4.29 1.22
CA GLY A 59 1.40 4.87 2.55
C GLY A 59 0.52 4.23 3.63
N ALA A 60 -0.64 3.68 3.26
CA ALA A 60 -1.55 3.04 4.20
C ALA A 60 -1.06 1.64 4.58
N SER A 61 -1.09 1.31 5.87
CA SER A 61 -0.65 -0.03 6.34
C SER A 61 -1.69 -1.12 6.13
N PHE A 62 -2.98 -0.75 6.14
CA PHE A 62 -4.11 -1.67 6.04
C PHE A 62 -5.13 -1.19 5.01
N SER A 63 -5.91 -2.13 4.50
CA SER A 63 -7.01 -1.84 3.60
C SER A 63 -8.27 -1.37 4.33
N ILE A 64 -8.96 -0.39 3.77
CA ILE A 64 -10.07 0.33 4.42
C ILE A 64 -11.30 0.34 3.50
N MET A 65 -12.45 0.03 4.09
CA MET A 65 -13.74 0.12 3.41
C MET A 65 -14.67 1.08 4.16
N PRO A 66 -15.18 2.14 3.50
CA PRO A 66 -16.20 3.00 4.09
C PRO A 66 -17.46 2.20 4.41
N LEU A 67 -18.11 2.53 5.54
CA LEU A 67 -19.36 1.90 5.98
C LEU A 67 -20.45 1.95 4.90
N THR A 68 -20.48 3.02 4.10
CA THR A 68 -21.42 3.17 2.97
C THR A 68 -21.18 2.16 1.85
N MET A 69 -19.92 1.77 1.58
CA MET A 69 -19.62 0.70 0.63
C MET A 69 -19.86 -0.67 1.26
N PHE A 70 -19.51 -0.87 2.53
CA PHE A 70 -19.82 -2.09 3.25
C PHE A 70 -21.31 -2.44 3.15
N ARG A 71 -22.21 -1.50 3.45
CA ARG A 71 -23.68 -1.69 3.33
C ARG A 71 -24.16 -1.95 1.89
N LYS A 72 -23.41 -1.50 0.89
CA LYS A 72 -23.71 -1.79 -0.52
C LYS A 72 -23.23 -3.17 -0.93
N ILE A 73 -22.15 -3.67 -0.33
CA ILE A 73 -21.53 -4.95 -0.65
C ILE A 73 -22.21 -6.07 0.11
N GLU A 74 -22.27 -5.93 1.43
CA GLU A 74 -22.96 -6.86 2.32
C GLU A 74 -24.44 -6.47 2.40
N SER A 75 -25.33 -7.42 2.07
CA SER A 75 -26.76 -7.29 2.34
C SER A 75 -27.07 -7.50 3.83
N PHE A 76 -26.27 -6.90 4.72
CA PHE A 76 -26.38 -7.12 6.15
C PHE A 76 -27.66 -6.46 6.67
N THR A 77 -28.62 -7.29 7.08
CA THR A 77 -29.90 -6.89 7.68
C THR A 77 -29.81 -6.71 9.20
N GLY A 78 -28.65 -6.98 9.81
CA GLY A 78 -28.44 -6.82 11.25
C GLY A 78 -28.08 -5.39 11.66
N GLY A 79 -28.31 -5.07 12.94
CA GLY A 79 -27.88 -3.81 13.53
C GLY A 79 -26.35 -3.76 13.63
N VAL A 80 -25.72 -2.72 13.08
CA VAL A 80 -24.30 -2.43 13.32
C VAL A 80 -24.13 -1.98 14.78
N THR A 81 -23.70 -2.89 15.64
CA THR A 81 -23.19 -2.55 16.98
C THR A 81 -21.82 -1.88 16.86
N ALA A 82 -21.46 -1.02 17.82
CA ALA A 82 -20.38 -0.03 17.82
C ALA A 82 -18.97 -0.43 17.30
N ALA A 83 -18.68 -1.71 17.09
CA ALA A 83 -17.49 -2.11 16.36
C ALA A 83 -17.78 -2.02 14.84
N LEU A 84 -17.26 -1.00 14.16
CA LEU A 84 -17.34 -0.92 12.70
C LEU A 84 -16.77 -2.19 12.03
N GLY A 85 -15.78 -2.82 12.67
CA GLY A 85 -15.39 -4.21 12.44
C GLY A 85 -14.37 -4.42 11.33
N VAL A 86 -14.01 -5.69 11.13
CA VAL A 86 -13.13 -6.15 10.05
C VAL A 86 -13.94 -7.06 9.14
N LEU A 87 -13.94 -6.77 7.83
CA LEU A 87 -14.54 -7.61 6.80
C LEU A 87 -13.44 -8.36 6.05
N VAL A 88 -13.45 -9.69 6.08
CA VAL A 88 -12.64 -10.49 5.16
C VAL A 88 -13.44 -10.72 3.88
N ALA A 89 -12.98 -10.16 2.76
CA ALA A 89 -13.68 -10.23 1.49
C ALA A 89 -12.79 -10.76 0.36
N LYS A 90 -13.42 -11.42 -0.61
CA LYS A 90 -12.76 -11.88 -1.84
C LYS A 90 -12.64 -10.70 -2.79
N ILE A 91 -11.42 -10.28 -3.09
CA ILE A 91 -11.11 -9.20 -4.03
C ILE A 91 -10.47 -9.74 -5.30
N THR A 92 -10.94 -9.26 -6.45
CA THR A 92 -10.36 -9.54 -7.78
C THR A 92 -9.97 -8.23 -8.46
N ILE A 93 -8.69 -8.10 -8.83
CA ILE A 93 -8.15 -6.97 -9.59
C ILE A 93 -7.34 -7.52 -10.77
N GLY A 94 -7.77 -7.20 -11.99
CA GLY A 94 -7.22 -7.81 -13.19
C GLY A 94 -7.35 -9.34 -13.13
N PRO A 95 -6.27 -10.11 -13.41
CA PRO A 95 -6.30 -11.57 -13.34
C PRO A 95 -6.14 -12.13 -11.92
N LYS A 96 -5.84 -11.30 -10.90
CA LYS A 96 -5.55 -11.78 -9.55
C LYS A 96 -6.77 -11.72 -8.64
N THR A 97 -6.95 -12.80 -7.89
CA THR A 97 -8.01 -12.92 -6.88
C THR A 97 -7.41 -13.38 -5.55
N MET A 98 -7.81 -12.77 -4.44
CA MET A 98 -7.36 -13.13 -3.09
C MET A 98 -8.40 -12.76 -2.03
N TYR A 99 -8.19 -13.21 -0.79
CA TYR A 99 -8.94 -12.73 0.37
C TYR A 99 -8.13 -11.63 1.07
N LEU A 100 -8.83 -10.57 1.47
CA LEU A 100 -8.23 -9.41 2.13
C LEU A 100 -9.13 -8.92 3.27
N ALA A 101 -8.51 -8.52 4.37
CA ALA A 101 -9.20 -7.91 5.50
C ALA A 101 -9.34 -6.40 5.29
N PHE A 102 -10.56 -5.90 5.43
CA PHE A 102 -10.89 -4.48 5.38
C PHE A 102 -11.29 -3.99 6.76
N PHE A 103 -10.64 -2.93 7.23
CA PHE A 103 -11.18 -2.16 8.33
C PHE A 103 -12.36 -1.35 7.84
N ILE A 104 -13.51 -1.54 8.47
CA ILE A 104 -14.68 -0.74 8.16
C ILE A 104 -14.56 0.57 8.94
N VAL A 105 -14.71 1.69 8.23
CA VAL A 105 -14.63 3.03 8.84
C VAL A 105 -15.88 3.83 8.50
N ASP A 106 -16.40 4.59 9.47
CA ASP A 106 -17.50 5.54 9.22
C ASP A 106 -16.93 6.85 8.69
N ALA A 107 -16.57 6.83 7.41
CA ALA A 107 -16.05 7.99 6.69
C ALA A 107 -16.74 8.11 5.32
N LYS A 108 -16.68 9.33 4.74
CA LYS A 108 -17.21 9.64 3.41
C LYS A 108 -16.08 10.05 2.46
N PRO A 109 -15.18 9.13 2.07
CA PRO A 109 -14.10 9.46 1.16
C PRO A 109 -14.59 9.62 -0.30
N THR A 110 -13.71 10.13 -1.15
CA THR A 110 -13.93 10.26 -2.60
C THR A 110 -13.66 8.94 -3.36
N TYR A 111 -13.03 7.96 -2.71
CA TYR A 111 -12.79 6.61 -3.20
C TYR A 111 -13.87 5.64 -2.72
N SER A 112 -13.99 4.48 -3.39
CA SER A 112 -14.89 3.41 -2.94
C SER A 112 -14.25 2.58 -1.84
N VAL A 113 -13.02 2.11 -2.06
CA VAL A 113 -12.23 1.31 -1.13
C VAL A 113 -10.78 1.75 -1.23
N LEU A 114 -10.04 1.69 -0.13
CA LEU A 114 -8.60 1.92 -0.08
C LEU A 114 -7.88 0.59 0.10
N LEU A 115 -6.86 0.35 -0.70
CA LEU A 115 -5.95 -0.79 -0.59
C LEU A 115 -4.61 -0.31 -0.07
N GLY A 116 -4.21 -0.89 1.06
CA GLY A 116 -2.94 -0.57 1.70
C GLY A 116 -1.78 -1.43 1.19
N ARG A 117 -0.67 -1.32 1.92
CA ARG A 117 0.53 -2.15 1.72
C ARG A 117 0.26 -3.63 1.90
N ASP A 118 -0.66 -4.02 2.78
CA ASP A 118 -1.11 -5.41 2.96
C ASP A 118 -1.52 -6.06 1.63
N TRP A 119 -2.33 -5.36 0.84
CA TRP A 119 -2.71 -5.81 -0.49
C TRP A 119 -1.57 -5.74 -1.51
N ILE A 120 -0.76 -4.66 -1.49
CA ILE A 120 0.37 -4.53 -2.42
C ILE A 120 1.36 -5.69 -2.24
N HIS A 121 1.72 -6.02 -1.00
CA HIS A 121 2.61 -7.13 -0.68
C HIS A 121 1.99 -8.49 -1.04
N ALA A 122 0.72 -8.73 -0.69
CA ALA A 122 0.04 -9.98 -0.99
C ALA A 122 -0.18 -10.20 -2.50
N SER A 123 -0.45 -9.13 -3.25
CA SER A 123 -0.71 -9.21 -4.69
C SER A 123 0.54 -9.44 -5.53
N GLN A 124 1.73 -9.16 -5.00
CA GLN A 124 2.99 -9.14 -5.74
C GLN A 124 2.97 -8.21 -6.97
N PHE A 125 2.02 -7.28 -7.05
CA PHE A 125 2.00 -6.27 -8.11
C PHE A 125 2.93 -5.12 -7.76
N LEU A 126 3.71 -4.69 -8.76
CA LEU A 126 4.32 -3.36 -8.70
C LEU A 126 3.23 -2.32 -8.98
N PRO A 127 3.12 -1.22 -8.21
CA PRO A 127 2.16 -0.16 -8.47
C PRO A 127 2.21 0.37 -9.91
N SER A 128 3.41 0.40 -10.52
CA SER A 128 3.61 0.77 -11.93
C SER A 128 2.91 -0.19 -12.90
N THR A 129 2.87 -1.49 -12.62
CA THR A 129 2.16 -2.49 -13.42
C THR A 129 0.66 -2.22 -13.40
N LEU A 130 0.11 -1.90 -12.22
CA LEU A 130 -1.31 -1.55 -12.06
C LEU A 130 -1.67 -0.27 -12.79
N HIS A 131 -0.80 0.74 -12.77
CA HIS A 131 -1.01 1.98 -13.52
C HIS A 131 -1.18 1.74 -15.03
N HIS A 132 -0.40 0.83 -15.61
CA HIS A 132 -0.56 0.45 -17.03
C HIS A 132 -1.87 -0.31 -17.29
N PHE A 133 -2.31 -1.17 -16.37
CA PHE A 133 -3.61 -1.85 -16.48
C PHE A 133 -4.77 -0.87 -16.36
N GLY A 134 -4.70 0.09 -15.43
CA GLY A 134 -5.72 1.12 -15.24
C GLY A 134 -5.92 1.97 -16.49
N ARG A 135 -4.84 2.36 -17.19
CA ARG A 135 -4.92 3.09 -18.46
C ARG A 135 -5.58 2.30 -19.60
N LYS A 136 -5.46 0.97 -19.62
CA LYS A 136 -6.11 0.12 -20.64
C LYS A 136 -7.60 -0.13 -20.39
N ILE A 137 -8.11 0.14 -19.18
CA ILE A 137 -9.49 -0.17 -18.76
C ILE A 137 -10.33 1.11 -18.54
N ARG A 138 -9.75 2.30 -18.76
CA ARG A 138 -10.49 3.55 -18.86
C ARG A 138 -11.18 3.62 -20.21
#